data_AF-A0A9P7C2U1-F1
#
_entry.id   AF-A0A9P7C2U1-F1
#
_cell.length_a   1.000
_cell.length_b   1.000
_cell.length_c   1.000
_cell.angle_alpha   90.00
_cell.angle_beta   90.00
_cell.angle_gamma   90.00
#
_symmetry.space_group_name_H-M   'P 1'
#
loop_
_entity.id
_entity.type
_entity.pdbx_description
1 polymer ?
#
loop_
_entity_poly.entity_id
_entity_poly.type
_entity_poly.pdbx_seq_one_letter_code
_entity_poly.pdbx_strand_id
1 'polypeptide(L)'
;MTRPSKELICQAQTGFLPERFIGDNGLFLQLLQTHASFSSAHDIGLMLDQEKAYDRVHPEYLTKVLLRFGFPETLVQTIINLFFGSKIQINVNGFLTTEFTQGRGLRQGDPLSPLLFNLAFDPFLRSILQEPSFEGFVFSPPTPNPYCVLPPAPVKALAYADDVLVFLQSPPDFPCLRQLYNTYAAASNARLNISKTEAFSLSGRSSLQWQEFLQEQGFVFSSSNSQRDQYLGSLVQKIQNACNIHSQRQLSYRGRVTVLNSLIYSKLWYVLRLLPVPIKVLDKITSIGYQFVTKGLFPKIRREFLRVPRSLGGLKLLDPRRQQLVLQWKWLRPLLDPQGEPPISPVIQYLTFSIQSVFAAVDPLLPLFMPSCRKGSFGDQRMTVFTLFFKTMDSLSKSLRDISLTPSTCLELPLSDVYQYDPQTSSDAGRVSVIPVPHAHKPWSKVKVSSAYVFDHRSGRLRRRRGQEISEYTGLVKRIFLALLFTIIK
;
A
#
# COMPACT_ATOMS: atom_id res chain seq x y z
N MET A 1 -22.39 19.11 12.26
CA MET A 1 -21.04 19.31 12.82
C MET A 1 -20.56 18.00 13.44
N THR A 2 -19.88 17.14 12.69
CA THR A 2 -19.38 15.82 13.15
C THR A 2 -18.09 15.44 12.42
N ARG A 3 -17.06 16.28 12.53
CA ARG A 3 -15.70 16.00 12.02
C ARG A 3 -14.51 16.15 13.01
N PRO A 4 -14.67 16.37 14.35
CA PRO A 4 -13.52 16.78 15.16
C PRO A 4 -12.42 15.71 15.29
N SER A 5 -12.74 14.41 15.38
CA SER A 5 -11.72 13.39 15.69
C SER A 5 -10.68 13.17 14.58
N LYS A 6 -11.02 13.37 13.30
CA LYS A 6 -10.12 13.14 12.16
C LYS A 6 -9.05 14.21 12.01
N GLU A 7 -9.34 15.44 12.43
CA GLU A 7 -8.41 16.58 12.37
C GLU A 7 -7.61 16.70 13.68
N LEU A 8 -8.20 16.24 14.79
CA LEU A 8 -7.60 16.39 16.11
C LEU A 8 -6.48 15.39 16.38
N ILE A 9 -6.58 14.15 15.89
CA ILE A 9 -5.51 13.15 15.99
C ILE A 9 -4.61 13.22 14.75
N CYS A 10 -3.29 13.27 14.95
CA CYS A 10 -2.30 13.38 13.87
C CYS A 10 -2.42 12.24 12.84
N GLN A 11 -1.95 12.49 11.62
CA GLN A 11 -2.11 11.55 10.50
C GLN A 11 -1.30 10.25 10.65
N ALA A 12 -0.28 10.22 11.51
CA ALA A 12 0.52 9.03 11.76
C ALA A 12 -0.28 7.89 12.42
N GLN A 13 -1.32 8.21 13.21
CA GLN A 13 -2.16 7.22 13.89
C GLN A 13 -3.29 6.74 12.98
N THR A 14 -3.30 5.48 12.56
CA THR A 14 -4.39 4.93 11.73
C THR A 14 -5.30 3.94 12.47
N GLY A 15 -4.99 3.62 13.74
CA GLY A 15 -5.77 2.71 14.57
C GLY A 15 -7.09 3.30 15.04
N PHE A 16 -8.16 2.50 14.98
CA PHE A 16 -9.48 2.82 15.54
C PHE A 16 -10.09 4.17 15.11
N LEU A 17 -9.71 4.67 13.93
CA LEU A 17 -10.23 5.93 13.39
C LEU A 17 -11.01 5.70 12.10
N PRO A 18 -12.17 6.37 11.95
CA PRO A 18 -12.98 6.23 10.75
C PRO A 18 -12.19 6.68 9.52
N GLU A 19 -12.32 5.93 8.42
CA GLU A 19 -11.66 6.18 7.13
C GLU A 19 -10.13 6.09 7.12
N ARG A 20 -9.48 5.72 8.25
CA ARG A 20 -8.06 5.38 8.28
C ARG A 20 -7.91 3.87 8.15
N PHE A 21 -7.26 3.42 7.09
CA PHE A 21 -7.14 1.99 6.80
C PHE A 21 -5.75 1.48 7.19
N ILE A 22 -5.69 0.41 7.99
CA ILE A 22 -4.42 -0.21 8.42
C ILE A 22 -3.49 -0.55 7.27
N GLY A 23 -4.04 -0.90 6.11
CA GLY A 23 -3.22 -1.25 4.95
C GLY A 23 -2.48 -0.07 4.34
N ASP A 24 -2.84 1.17 4.69
CA ASP A 24 -2.12 2.36 4.28
C ASP A 24 -0.72 2.35 4.92
N ASN A 25 -0.60 2.05 6.22
CA ASN A 25 0.71 1.86 6.89
C ASN A 25 1.52 0.75 6.22
N GLY A 26 0.86 -0.34 5.83
CA GLY A 26 1.50 -1.45 5.11
C GLY A 26 2.06 -1.02 3.75
N LEU A 27 1.28 -0.27 2.96
CA LEU A 27 1.76 0.25 1.67
C LEU A 27 2.87 1.29 1.86
N PHE A 28 2.75 2.19 2.83
CA PHE A 28 3.82 3.13 3.21
C PHE A 28 5.14 2.39 3.46
N LEU A 29 5.10 1.37 4.33
CA LEU A 29 6.28 0.58 4.65
C LEU A 29 6.89 -0.08 3.40
N GLN A 30 6.06 -0.59 2.49
CA GLN A 30 6.57 -1.16 1.24
C GLN A 30 7.23 -0.13 0.32
N LEU A 31 6.67 1.06 0.22
CA LEU A 31 7.25 2.14 -0.58
C LEU A 31 8.59 2.58 0.01
N LEU A 32 8.66 2.73 1.35
CA LEU A 32 9.89 3.04 2.08
C LEU A 32 10.96 1.97 1.85
N GLN A 33 10.63 0.69 2.07
CA GLN A 33 11.56 -0.42 1.85
C GLN A 33 12.03 -0.51 0.40
N THR A 34 11.12 -0.25 -0.55
CA THR A 34 11.43 -0.26 -1.97
C THR A 34 12.41 0.88 -2.31
N HIS A 35 12.15 2.11 -1.85
CA HIS A 35 13.08 3.24 -2.01
C HIS A 35 14.43 2.99 -1.33
N ALA A 36 14.43 2.57 -0.07
CA ALA A 36 15.65 2.27 0.68
C ALA A 36 16.51 1.21 -0.03
N SER A 37 15.86 0.20 -0.62
CA SER A 37 16.55 -0.84 -1.39
C SER A 37 17.22 -0.30 -2.67
N PHE A 38 16.66 0.75 -3.26
CA PHE A 38 17.17 1.41 -4.47
C PHE A 38 18.31 2.37 -4.16
N SER A 39 18.16 3.22 -3.15
CA SER A 39 19.20 4.14 -2.70
C SER A 39 20.30 3.44 -1.89
N SER A 40 20.15 2.14 -1.60
CA SER A 40 21.07 1.40 -0.72
C SER A 40 21.18 2.04 0.67
N ALA A 41 20.07 2.61 1.16
CA ALA A 41 20.02 3.31 2.42
C ALA A 41 20.21 2.35 3.61
N HIS A 42 20.81 2.84 4.68
CA HIS A 42 21.06 2.05 5.90
C HIS A 42 19.99 2.31 6.98
N ASP A 43 18.92 3.02 6.64
CA ASP A 43 17.79 3.32 7.49
C ASP A 43 17.13 2.05 8.05
N ILE A 44 16.62 2.17 9.27
CA ILE A 44 15.91 1.10 9.97
C ILE A 44 14.49 1.53 10.33
N GLY A 45 13.61 0.54 10.44
CA GLY A 45 12.36 0.68 11.18
C GLY A 45 12.55 0.12 12.59
N LEU A 46 12.21 0.91 13.61
CA LEU A 46 12.18 0.52 15.02
C LEU A 46 10.73 0.40 15.47
N MET A 47 10.30 -0.83 15.75
CA MET A 47 8.94 -1.15 16.20
C MET A 47 8.89 -1.12 17.72
N LEU A 48 8.29 -0.07 18.26
CA LEU A 48 8.12 0.17 19.68
C LEU A 48 6.90 -0.61 20.20
N ASP A 49 7.11 -1.44 21.22
CA ASP A 49 6.03 -2.14 21.95
C ASP A 49 5.82 -1.47 23.31
N GLN A 50 4.60 -1.09 23.64
CA GLN A 50 4.25 -0.52 24.95
C GLN A 50 3.75 -1.63 25.87
N GLU A 51 4.33 -1.79 27.06
CA GLU A 51 3.78 -2.79 27.98
C GLU A 51 2.44 -2.30 28.53
N LYS A 52 1.37 -3.09 28.34
CA LYS A 52 0.02 -2.85 28.87
C LYS A 52 -0.49 -1.42 28.61
N ALA A 53 -0.44 -0.98 27.35
CA ALA A 53 -0.69 0.41 26.95
C ALA A 53 -1.98 1.01 27.54
N TYR A 54 -3.11 0.28 27.43
CA TYR A 54 -4.39 0.70 27.98
C TYR A 54 -4.39 0.78 29.51
N ASP A 55 -3.79 -0.20 30.19
CA ASP A 55 -3.81 -0.31 31.66
C ASP A 55 -2.95 0.78 32.34
N ARG A 56 -2.04 1.41 31.59
CA ARG A 56 -1.11 2.42 32.14
C ARG A 56 -1.62 3.85 32.09
N VAL A 57 -2.64 4.13 31.29
CA VAL A 57 -3.21 5.48 31.13
C VAL A 57 -3.62 6.03 32.48
N HIS A 58 -2.97 7.12 32.91
CA HIS A 58 -3.25 7.78 34.18
C HIS A 58 -4.36 8.83 34.02
N PRO A 59 -5.36 8.88 34.94
CA PRO A 59 -6.47 9.83 34.84
C PRO A 59 -6.01 11.28 34.77
N GLU A 60 -5.04 11.69 35.60
CA GLU A 60 -4.55 13.07 35.62
C GLU A 60 -3.91 13.49 34.27
N TYR A 61 -3.16 12.58 33.65
CA TYR A 61 -2.56 12.83 32.34
C TYR A 61 -3.64 12.96 31.28
N LEU A 62 -4.60 12.03 31.24
CA LEU A 62 -5.72 12.07 30.30
C LEU A 62 -6.53 13.37 30.46
N THR A 63 -6.83 13.81 31.69
CA THR A 63 -7.50 15.09 31.97
C THR A 63 -6.75 16.25 31.34
N LYS A 64 -5.44 16.37 31.59
CA LYS A 64 -4.61 17.47 31.04
C LYS A 64 -4.59 17.45 29.51
N VAL A 65 -4.49 16.26 28.92
CA VAL A 65 -4.51 16.09 27.46
C VAL A 65 -5.85 16.51 26.86
N LEU A 66 -6.97 16.03 27.41
CA LEU A 66 -8.30 16.39 26.91
C LEU A 66 -8.58 17.89 27.06
N LEU A 67 -8.23 18.51 28.19
CA LEU A 67 -8.35 19.96 28.34
C LEU A 67 -7.49 20.72 27.33
N ARG A 68 -6.25 20.24 27.07
CA ARG A 68 -5.37 20.85 26.07
C ARG A 68 -5.91 20.75 24.64
N PHE A 69 -6.64 19.69 24.33
CA PHE A 69 -7.37 19.55 23.07
C PHE A 69 -8.63 20.43 22.96
N GLY A 70 -8.98 21.16 24.03
CA GLY A 70 -10.11 22.09 24.04
C GLY A 70 -11.45 21.45 24.38
N PHE A 71 -11.47 20.24 24.95
CA PHE A 71 -12.71 19.64 25.43
C PHE A 71 -13.25 20.41 26.65
N PRO A 72 -14.57 20.67 26.73
CA PRO A 72 -15.17 21.35 27.87
C PRO A 72 -14.89 20.62 29.18
N GLU A 73 -14.55 21.35 30.24
CA GLU A 73 -14.19 20.77 31.54
C GLU A 73 -15.27 19.83 32.08
N THR A 74 -16.55 20.19 31.94
CA THR A 74 -17.69 19.35 32.34
C THR A 74 -17.70 17.98 31.65
N LEU A 75 -17.38 17.94 30.35
CA LEU A 75 -17.27 16.71 29.58
C LEU A 75 -16.05 15.89 30.02
N VAL A 76 -14.90 16.55 30.24
CA VAL A 76 -13.69 15.88 30.74
C VAL A 76 -13.97 15.22 32.09
N GLN A 77 -14.54 15.95 33.05
CA GLN A 77 -14.88 15.39 34.36
C GLN A 77 -15.87 14.22 34.25
N THR A 78 -16.85 14.31 33.36
CA THR A 78 -17.79 13.21 33.10
C THR A 78 -17.07 11.96 32.61
N ILE A 79 -16.14 12.11 31.65
CA ILE A 79 -15.34 10.99 31.13
C ILE A 79 -14.47 10.40 32.24
N ILE A 80 -13.79 11.23 33.03
CA ILE A 80 -12.91 10.74 34.10
C ILE A 80 -13.71 9.97 35.17
N ASN A 81 -14.86 10.50 35.59
CA ASN A 81 -15.74 9.83 36.56
C ASN A 81 -16.35 8.53 36.02
N LEU A 82 -16.54 8.42 34.70
CA LEU A 82 -17.07 7.20 34.07
C LEU A 82 -16.03 6.06 34.03
N PHE A 83 -14.76 6.40 33.79
CA PHE A 83 -13.69 5.42 33.56
C PHE A 83 -12.87 5.07 34.81
N PHE A 84 -12.75 5.99 35.76
CA PHE A 84 -11.85 5.87 36.91
C PHE A 84 -12.61 5.94 38.24
N GLY A 85 -11.94 5.60 39.35
CA GLY A 85 -12.54 5.65 40.69
C GLY A 85 -13.56 4.54 40.98
N SER A 86 -13.78 3.64 40.01
CA SER A 86 -14.59 2.44 40.21
C SER A 86 -13.91 1.47 41.17
N LYS A 87 -14.71 0.81 41.99
CA LYS A 87 -14.25 -0.26 42.87
C LYS A 87 -14.38 -1.60 42.17
N ILE A 88 -13.34 -2.41 42.25
CA ILE A 88 -13.19 -3.68 41.52
C ILE A 88 -13.02 -4.82 42.52
N GLN A 89 -13.69 -5.93 42.26
CA GLN A 89 -13.42 -7.24 42.86
C GLN A 89 -13.12 -8.24 41.75
N ILE A 90 -12.14 -9.11 41.96
CA ILE A 90 -11.78 -10.15 41.00
C ILE A 90 -12.44 -11.45 41.43
N ASN A 91 -13.13 -12.13 40.51
CA ASN A 91 -13.65 -13.47 40.75
C ASN A 91 -12.56 -14.51 40.42
N VAL A 92 -12.08 -15.22 41.43
CA VAL A 92 -11.14 -16.34 41.29
C VAL A 92 -11.85 -17.62 41.73
N ASN A 93 -12.14 -18.50 40.77
CA ASN A 93 -12.80 -19.80 41.01
C ASN A 93 -14.14 -19.71 41.77
N GLY A 94 -14.93 -18.67 41.53
CA GLY A 94 -16.22 -18.46 42.19
C GLY A 94 -16.16 -17.59 43.45
N PHE A 95 -14.96 -17.23 43.93
CA PHE A 95 -14.76 -16.39 45.11
C PHE A 95 -14.32 -14.99 44.72
N LEU A 96 -14.96 -13.97 45.28
CA LEU A 96 -14.59 -12.57 45.07
C LEU A 96 -13.43 -12.19 46.00
N THR A 97 -12.44 -11.48 45.46
CA THR A 97 -11.37 -10.87 46.26
C THR A 97 -11.91 -9.72 47.11
N THR A 98 -11.05 -9.22 48.01
CA THR A 98 -11.28 -7.90 48.60
C THR A 98 -11.41 -6.83 47.52
N GLU A 99 -12.26 -5.86 47.81
CA GLU A 99 -12.50 -4.71 46.94
C GLU A 99 -11.26 -3.80 46.91
N PHE A 100 -10.90 -3.33 45.72
CA PHE A 100 -9.86 -2.32 45.53
C PHE A 100 -10.27 -1.29 44.48
N THR A 101 -9.78 -0.06 44.62
CA THR A 101 -10.10 1.03 43.69
C THR A 101 -9.20 0.98 42.45
N GLN A 102 -9.78 1.16 41.28
CA GLN A 102 -9.03 1.33 40.04
C GLN A 102 -8.31 2.68 40.02
N GLY A 103 -6.98 2.67 40.18
CA GLY A 103 -6.15 3.89 40.15
C GLY A 103 -5.79 4.37 38.74
N ARG A 104 -5.69 3.48 37.76
CA ARG A 104 -5.33 3.79 36.36
C ARG A 104 -5.89 2.77 35.38
N GLY A 105 -5.76 3.08 34.10
CA GLY A 105 -6.07 2.21 32.99
C GLY A 105 -7.44 2.44 32.37
N LEU A 106 -7.52 2.32 31.06
CA LEU A 106 -8.77 2.33 30.31
C LEU A 106 -9.34 0.90 30.21
N ARG A 107 -10.67 0.78 30.22
CA ARG A 107 -11.33 -0.53 30.19
C ARG A 107 -11.23 -1.15 28.79
N GLN A 108 -10.62 -2.33 28.69
CA GLN A 108 -10.58 -3.07 27.43
C GLN A 108 -11.98 -3.57 27.07
N GLY A 109 -12.38 -3.43 25.81
CA GLY A 109 -13.72 -3.78 25.33
C GLY A 109 -14.76 -2.66 25.44
N ASP A 110 -14.43 -1.55 26.11
CA ASP A 110 -15.28 -0.35 26.08
C ASP A 110 -15.16 0.37 24.71
N PRO A 111 -16.28 0.77 24.07
CA PRO A 111 -16.24 1.41 22.75
C PRO A 111 -15.48 2.75 22.69
N LEU A 112 -15.37 3.48 23.80
CA LEU A 112 -14.73 4.79 23.87
C LEU A 112 -13.24 4.70 24.24
N SER A 113 -12.82 3.62 24.91
CA SER A 113 -11.41 3.39 25.28
C SER A 113 -10.41 3.56 24.13
N PRO A 114 -10.63 3.02 22.91
CA PRO A 114 -9.67 3.18 21.83
C PRO A 114 -9.47 4.63 21.40
N LEU A 115 -10.54 5.44 21.41
CA LEU A 115 -10.45 6.85 21.07
C LEU A 115 -9.74 7.65 22.17
N LEU A 116 -10.06 7.39 23.44
CA LEU A 116 -9.38 8.03 24.57
C LEU A 116 -7.89 7.67 24.62
N PHE A 117 -7.56 6.41 24.31
CA PHE A 117 -6.17 5.98 24.18
C PHE A 117 -5.46 6.74 23.06
N ASN A 118 -6.05 6.81 21.87
CA ASN A 118 -5.48 7.58 20.77
C ASN A 118 -5.25 9.05 21.14
N LEU A 119 -6.19 9.69 21.86
CA LEU A 119 -6.02 11.06 22.35
C LEU A 119 -4.88 11.18 23.35
N ALA A 120 -4.78 10.26 24.32
CA ALA A 120 -3.69 10.21 25.27
C ALA A 120 -2.33 9.95 24.60
N PHE A 121 -2.32 9.22 23.48
CA PHE A 121 -1.10 8.84 22.78
C PHE A 121 -0.63 9.89 21.76
N ASP A 122 -1.56 10.67 21.22
CA ASP A 122 -1.30 11.68 20.19
C ASP A 122 -0.18 12.69 20.54
N PRO A 123 -0.03 13.19 21.78
CA PRO A 123 1.10 14.05 22.16
C PRO A 123 2.48 13.43 21.91
N PHE A 124 2.64 12.12 22.10
CA PHE A 124 3.90 11.43 21.82
C PHE A 124 4.17 11.35 20.31
N LEU A 125 3.16 11.01 19.52
CA LEU A 125 3.31 10.99 18.06
C LEU A 125 3.63 12.39 17.53
N ARG A 126 2.97 13.43 18.04
CA ARG A 126 3.24 14.81 17.66
C ARG A 126 4.65 15.26 18.03
N SER A 127 5.17 14.86 19.19
CA SER A 127 6.54 15.23 19.58
C SER A 127 7.58 14.64 18.62
N ILE A 128 7.40 13.39 18.19
CA ILE A 128 8.23 12.77 17.15
C ILE A 128 8.08 13.53 15.81
N LEU A 129 6.84 13.79 15.40
CA LEU A 129 6.56 14.42 14.10
C LEU A 129 7.15 15.84 14.01
N GLN A 130 7.10 16.59 15.10
CA GLN A 130 7.51 18.00 15.16
C GLN A 130 8.99 18.21 15.51
N GLU A 131 9.70 17.17 15.95
CA GLU A 131 11.11 17.29 16.35
C GLU A 131 12.01 17.61 15.13
N PRO A 132 12.62 18.80 15.04
CA PRO A 132 13.39 19.20 13.86
C PRO A 132 14.69 18.41 13.69
N SER A 133 15.31 17.97 14.79
CA SER A 133 16.55 17.18 14.76
C SER A 133 16.33 15.73 14.32
N PHE A 134 15.08 15.28 14.23
CA PHE A 134 14.71 13.92 13.89
C PHE A 134 13.98 13.91 12.55
N GLU A 135 14.68 13.68 11.44
CA GLU A 135 14.10 13.78 10.09
C GLU A 135 13.26 12.56 9.70
N GLY A 136 13.56 11.37 10.23
CA GLY A 136 12.93 10.13 9.80
C GLY A 136 13.38 9.70 8.40
N PHE A 137 12.57 8.91 7.68
CA PHE A 137 12.94 8.49 6.33
C PHE A 137 12.65 9.56 5.28
N VAL A 138 13.65 9.88 4.46
CA VAL A 138 13.54 10.87 3.38
C VAL A 138 13.43 10.18 2.02
N PHE A 139 12.39 10.54 1.25
CA PHE A 139 12.17 10.05 -0.09
C PHE A 139 13.08 10.76 -1.10
N SER A 140 14.31 10.30 -1.23
CA SER A 140 15.24 10.79 -2.25
C SER A 140 15.04 10.06 -3.59
N PRO A 141 15.07 10.78 -4.74
CA PRO A 141 15.00 10.14 -6.04
C PRO A 141 16.26 9.27 -6.25
N PRO A 142 16.10 7.99 -6.64
CA PRO A 142 17.23 7.06 -6.77
C PRO A 142 18.13 7.39 -7.97
N THR A 143 17.60 8.12 -8.95
CA THR A 143 18.31 8.58 -10.15
C THR A 143 17.96 10.03 -10.42
N PRO A 144 18.85 10.82 -11.06
CA PRO A 144 18.49 12.14 -11.57
C PRO A 144 17.26 12.02 -12.47
N ASN A 145 16.15 12.60 -12.04
CA ASN A 145 14.93 12.65 -12.84
C ASN A 145 14.98 13.94 -13.67
N PRO A 146 14.89 13.89 -15.01
CA PRO A 146 14.81 15.12 -15.83
C PRO A 146 13.58 15.95 -15.49
N TYR A 147 12.59 15.36 -14.83
CA TYR A 147 11.40 16.03 -14.32
C TYR A 147 11.60 16.38 -12.85
N CYS A 148 11.43 17.67 -12.53
CA CYS A 148 11.48 18.18 -11.15
C CYS A 148 10.25 17.67 -10.36
N VAL A 149 10.29 16.44 -9.87
CA VAL A 149 9.27 15.89 -8.98
C VAL A 149 9.64 16.26 -7.55
N LEU A 150 8.83 17.09 -6.91
CA LEU A 150 9.04 17.47 -5.51
C LEU A 150 8.85 16.26 -4.59
N PRO A 151 9.82 15.94 -3.72
CA PRO A 151 9.67 14.85 -2.76
C PRO A 151 8.58 15.16 -1.74
N PRO A 152 7.81 14.15 -1.29
CA PRO A 152 6.87 14.32 -0.20
C PRO A 152 7.61 14.55 1.12
N ALA A 153 6.86 14.96 2.15
CA ALA A 153 7.42 15.16 3.48
C ALA A 153 8.08 13.87 4.02
N PRO A 154 9.19 13.97 4.78
CA PRO A 154 9.80 12.84 5.43
C PRO A 154 8.82 12.07 6.32
N VAL A 155 8.99 10.75 6.38
CA VAL A 155 8.13 9.88 7.20
C VAL A 155 8.90 9.50 8.46
N LYS A 156 8.45 10.04 9.60
CA LYS A 156 9.10 9.80 10.90
C LYS A 156 8.52 8.62 11.66
N ALA A 157 7.20 8.45 11.61
CA ALA A 157 6.52 7.37 12.32
C ALA A 157 5.22 6.93 11.62
N LEU A 158 4.86 5.67 11.80
CA LEU A 158 3.55 5.09 11.52
C LEU A 158 3.03 4.46 12.81
N ALA A 159 1.77 4.70 13.15
CA ALA A 159 1.15 4.14 14.34
C ALA A 159 -0.17 3.44 14.00
N TYR A 160 -0.45 2.36 14.71
CA TYR A 160 -1.74 1.69 14.71
C TYR A 160 -2.10 1.28 16.13
N ALA A 161 -2.96 2.07 16.77
CA ALA A 161 -3.23 1.98 18.20
C ALA A 161 -1.93 2.18 19.00
N ASP A 162 -1.54 1.22 19.82
CA ASP A 162 -0.34 1.25 20.66
C ASP A 162 0.95 0.84 19.93
N ASP A 163 0.84 0.15 18.79
CA ASP A 163 1.98 -0.20 17.93
C ASP A 163 2.50 1.04 17.21
N VAL A 164 3.79 1.34 17.39
CA VAL A 164 4.46 2.44 16.67
C VAL A 164 5.70 1.95 15.97
N LEU A 165 5.79 2.23 14.68
CA LEU A 165 6.98 2.07 13.88
C LEU A 165 7.62 3.43 13.65
N VAL A 166 8.84 3.61 14.15
CA VAL A 166 9.63 4.84 13.99
C VAL A 166 10.78 4.58 13.01
N PHE A 167 11.09 5.54 12.14
CA PHE A 167 12.16 5.38 11.14
C PHE A 167 13.40 6.17 11.55
N LEU A 168 14.55 5.49 11.61
CA LEU A 168 15.82 6.11 11.98
C LEU A 168 16.78 5.99 10.79
N GLN A 169 17.43 7.08 10.42
CA GLN A 169 18.45 7.13 9.38
C GLN A 169 19.79 6.61 9.91
N SER A 170 20.12 6.99 11.16
CA SER A 170 21.42 6.68 11.78
C SER A 170 21.33 6.47 13.29
N PRO A 171 22.29 5.77 13.93
CA PRO A 171 22.29 5.56 15.38
C PRO A 171 22.19 6.85 16.24
N PRO A 172 22.78 7.99 15.84
CA PRO A 172 22.57 9.29 16.51
C PRO A 172 21.12 9.77 16.62
N ASP A 173 20.19 9.24 15.82
CA ASP A 173 18.77 9.60 15.91
C ASP A 173 18.12 9.00 17.18
N PHE A 174 18.66 7.89 17.68
CA PHE A 174 18.06 7.14 18.78
C PHE A 174 18.09 7.88 20.13
N PRO A 175 19.18 8.55 20.55
CA PRO A 175 19.16 9.41 21.73
C PRO A 175 18.04 10.47 21.71
N CYS A 176 17.80 11.09 20.55
CA CYS A 176 16.71 12.04 20.38
C CYS A 176 15.34 11.38 20.60
N LEU A 177 15.08 10.26 19.93
CA LEU A 177 13.85 9.47 20.13
C LEU A 177 13.68 9.02 21.59
N ARG A 178 14.76 8.58 22.25
CA ARG A 178 14.75 8.16 23.65
C ARG A 178 14.40 9.32 24.58
N GLN A 179 14.89 10.53 24.32
CA GLN A 179 14.54 11.71 25.11
C GLN A 179 13.06 12.06 24.98
N LEU A 180 12.53 12.06 23.75
CA LEU A 180 11.10 12.28 23.49
C LEU A 180 10.24 11.24 24.22
N TYR A 181 10.64 9.96 24.12
CA TYR A 181 9.96 8.86 24.79
C TYR A 181 10.03 9.00 26.32
N ASN A 182 11.20 9.30 26.90
CA ASN A 182 11.35 9.45 28.36
C ASN A 182 10.49 10.60 28.91
N THR A 183 10.41 11.69 28.16
CA THR A 183 9.54 12.83 28.52
C THR A 183 8.08 12.42 28.50
N TYR A 184 7.65 11.71 27.45
CA TYR A 184 6.30 11.16 27.36
C TYR A 184 6.01 10.16 28.49
N ALA A 185 6.92 9.22 28.76
CA ALA A 185 6.78 8.19 29.78
C ALA A 185 6.66 8.82 31.19
N ALA A 186 7.48 9.82 31.50
CA ALA A 186 7.42 10.55 32.75
C ALA A 186 6.08 11.29 32.95
N ALA A 187 5.51 11.84 31.86
CA ALA A 187 4.24 12.56 31.93
C ALA A 187 3.00 11.64 31.95
N SER A 188 3.05 10.54 31.19
CA SER A 188 1.89 9.68 30.90
C SER A 188 1.83 8.38 31.68
N ASN A 189 2.93 8.03 32.37
CA ASN A 189 3.14 6.74 33.03
C ASN A 189 3.23 5.55 32.04
N ALA A 190 3.50 5.83 30.76
CA ALA A 190 3.81 4.82 29.75
C ALA A 190 5.17 4.15 30.01
N ARG A 191 5.32 2.91 29.52
CA ARG A 191 6.59 2.16 29.62
C ARG A 191 6.78 1.27 28.41
N LEU A 192 8.00 1.30 27.87
CA LEU A 192 8.44 0.58 26.68
C LEU A 192 8.82 -0.84 27.08
N ASN A 193 8.43 -1.79 26.26
CA ASN A 193 8.81 -3.18 26.39
C ASN A 193 10.08 -3.46 25.59
N ILE A 194 11.24 -3.24 26.20
CA ILE A 194 12.54 -3.44 25.53
C ILE A 194 12.66 -4.84 24.91
N SER A 195 12.14 -5.88 25.60
CA SER A 195 12.22 -7.26 25.14
C SER A 195 11.37 -7.59 23.90
N LYS A 196 10.39 -6.76 23.58
CA LYS A 196 9.53 -6.90 22.40
C LYS A 196 9.76 -5.81 21.36
N THR A 197 10.57 -4.80 21.68
CA THR A 197 11.00 -3.81 20.71
C THR A 197 11.96 -4.46 19.72
N GLU A 198 11.59 -4.39 18.44
CA GLU A 198 12.33 -5.01 17.35
C GLU A 198 12.72 -3.96 16.31
N ALA A 199 13.90 -4.11 15.72
CA ALA A 199 14.39 -3.28 14.65
C ALA A 199 14.59 -4.11 13.38
N PHE A 200 14.39 -3.50 12.22
CA PHE A 200 14.66 -4.13 10.93
C PHE A 200 15.21 -3.17 9.90
N SER A 201 16.04 -3.69 8.99
CA SER A 201 16.59 -2.93 7.88
C SER A 201 15.50 -2.59 6.85
N LEU A 202 15.41 -1.32 6.44
CA LEU A 202 14.47 -0.94 5.37
C LEU A 202 14.94 -1.42 4.00
N SER A 203 16.26 -1.38 3.73
CA SER A 203 16.81 -1.80 2.44
C SER A 203 16.97 -3.33 2.30
N GLY A 204 16.83 -4.07 3.41
CA GLY A 204 17.11 -5.50 3.49
C GLY A 204 18.61 -5.82 3.45
N ARG A 205 19.47 -4.84 3.79
CA ARG A 205 20.91 -5.01 3.93
C ARG A 205 21.31 -4.88 5.39
N SER A 206 22.31 -5.66 5.80
CA SER A 206 22.88 -5.52 7.13
C SER A 206 23.77 -4.30 7.22
N SER A 207 23.80 -3.64 8.38
CA SER A 207 24.73 -2.58 8.73
C SER A 207 25.41 -2.97 10.05
N LEU A 208 26.73 -3.07 10.06
CA LEU A 208 27.50 -3.38 11.26
C LEU A 208 27.27 -2.33 12.35
N GLN A 209 27.26 -1.05 11.95
CA GLN A 209 27.01 0.08 12.85
C GLN A 209 25.66 -0.06 13.58
N TRP A 210 24.61 -0.47 12.87
CA TRP A 210 23.31 -0.72 13.50
C TRP A 210 23.27 -1.98 14.34
N GLN A 211 23.95 -3.04 13.90
CA GLN A 211 24.03 -4.30 14.65
C GLN A 211 24.66 -4.09 16.03
N GLU A 212 25.83 -3.46 16.07
CA GLU A 212 26.56 -3.17 17.31
C GLU A 212 25.71 -2.26 18.21
N PHE A 213 25.19 -1.17 17.66
CA PHE A 213 24.39 -0.22 18.43
C PHE A 213 23.11 -0.84 19.02
N LEU A 214 22.33 -1.59 18.23
CA LEU A 214 21.07 -2.17 18.69
C LEU A 214 21.30 -3.31 19.67
N GLN A 215 22.40 -4.05 19.54
CA GLN A 215 22.81 -5.07 20.50
C GLN A 215 23.11 -4.44 21.87
N GLU A 216 23.81 -3.31 21.90
CA GLU A 216 24.04 -2.54 23.14
C GLU A 216 22.72 -2.04 23.77
N GLN A 217 21.73 -1.70 22.95
CA GLN A 217 20.40 -1.29 23.44
C GLN A 217 19.50 -2.48 23.85
N GLY A 218 19.92 -3.72 23.59
CA GLY A 218 19.14 -4.92 23.89
C GLY A 218 17.99 -5.20 22.91
N PHE A 219 18.03 -4.65 21.70
CA PHE A 219 17.00 -4.85 20.68
C PHE A 219 17.38 -5.92 19.66
N VAL A 220 16.39 -6.64 19.17
CA VAL A 220 16.57 -7.60 18.08
C VAL A 220 16.65 -6.86 16.75
N PHE A 221 17.67 -7.14 15.92
CA PHE A 221 17.81 -6.54 14.60
C PHE A 221 17.70 -7.56 13.46
N SER A 222 16.79 -7.29 12.52
CA SER A 222 16.47 -8.18 11.41
C SER A 222 16.81 -7.53 10.07
N SER A 223 17.81 -8.07 9.36
CA SER A 223 18.29 -7.50 8.09
C SER A 223 18.00 -8.37 6.87
N SER A 224 17.39 -9.55 7.03
CA SER A 224 17.17 -10.51 5.94
C SER A 224 15.70 -10.82 5.70
N ASN A 225 15.40 -11.31 4.49
CA ASN A 225 14.05 -11.75 4.12
C ASN A 225 13.61 -13.08 4.78
N SER A 226 14.46 -13.69 5.63
CA SER A 226 14.19 -15.00 6.24
C SER A 226 12.90 -15.01 7.06
N GLN A 227 12.61 -13.92 7.79
CA GLN A 227 11.40 -13.76 8.57
C GLN A 227 10.15 -13.80 7.69
N ARG A 228 10.19 -13.17 6.52
CA ARG A 228 9.09 -13.21 5.55
C ARG A 228 8.86 -14.64 5.09
N ASP A 229 9.92 -15.37 4.75
CA ASP A 229 9.81 -16.73 4.23
C ASP A 229 9.30 -17.70 5.33
N GLN A 230 9.77 -17.54 6.57
CA GLN A 230 9.26 -18.26 7.73
C GLN A 230 7.78 -17.96 8.00
N TYR A 231 7.39 -16.67 7.95
CA TYR A 231 6.00 -16.24 8.09
C TYR A 231 5.12 -16.88 7.02
N LEU A 232 5.52 -16.82 5.74
CA LEU A 232 4.78 -17.42 4.63
C LEU A 232 4.70 -18.94 4.76
N GLY A 233 5.77 -19.60 5.23
CA GLY A 233 5.75 -21.01 5.59
C GLY A 233 4.70 -21.33 6.65
N SER A 234 4.67 -20.55 7.74
CA SER A 234 3.69 -20.69 8.81
C SER A 234 2.25 -20.46 8.32
N LEU A 235 2.05 -19.50 7.41
CA LEU A 235 0.76 -19.20 6.81
C LEU A 235 0.24 -20.38 5.98
N VAL A 236 1.11 -21.00 5.16
CA VAL A 236 0.77 -22.21 4.42
C VAL A 236 0.36 -23.34 5.36
N GLN A 237 1.09 -23.54 6.47
CA GLN A 237 0.75 -24.55 7.47
C GLN A 237 -0.60 -24.26 8.16
N LYS A 238 -0.86 -23.00 8.53
CA LYS A 238 -2.16 -22.59 9.09
C LYS A 238 -3.32 -22.89 8.14
N ILE A 239 -3.15 -22.62 6.84
CA ILE A 239 -4.15 -22.93 5.81
C ILE A 239 -4.33 -24.45 5.68
N GLN A 240 -3.24 -25.21 5.62
CA GLN A 240 -3.28 -26.68 5.56
C GLN A 240 -4.03 -27.27 6.76
N ASN A 241 -3.69 -26.83 7.97
CA ASN A 241 -4.31 -27.30 9.21
C ASN A 241 -5.81 -26.96 9.25
N ALA A 242 -6.19 -25.74 8.84
CA ALA A 242 -7.59 -25.37 8.72
C ALA A 242 -8.34 -26.28 7.72
N CYS A 243 -7.76 -26.54 6.54
CA CYS A 243 -8.32 -27.48 5.57
C CYS A 243 -8.45 -28.90 6.16
N ASN A 244 -7.45 -29.38 6.90
CA ASN A 244 -7.47 -30.70 7.52
C ASN A 244 -8.61 -30.83 8.54
N ILE A 245 -8.72 -29.89 9.47
CA ILE A 245 -9.78 -29.83 10.49
C ILE A 245 -11.16 -29.80 9.81
N HIS A 246 -11.37 -28.91 8.85
CA HIS A 246 -12.66 -28.80 8.17
C HIS A 246 -12.96 -29.99 7.25
N SER A 247 -11.94 -30.77 6.84
CA SER A 247 -12.13 -31.97 6.03
C SER A 247 -12.65 -33.18 6.82
N GLN A 248 -12.67 -33.10 8.15
CA GLN A 248 -13.28 -34.10 9.03
C GLN A 248 -14.81 -33.94 9.10
N ARG A 249 -15.34 -32.78 8.66
CA ARG A 249 -16.78 -32.51 8.62
C ARG A 249 -17.40 -33.08 7.34
N GLN A 250 -18.64 -33.54 7.41
CA GLN A 250 -19.41 -33.99 6.25
C GLN A 250 -19.98 -32.81 5.45
N LEU A 251 -19.10 -32.05 4.80
CA LEU A 251 -19.48 -30.92 3.95
C LEU A 251 -19.70 -31.36 2.50
N SER A 252 -20.79 -30.87 1.90
CA SER A 252 -20.99 -30.93 0.45
C SER A 252 -19.88 -30.20 -0.30
N TYR A 253 -19.65 -30.49 -1.58
CA TYR A 253 -18.63 -29.80 -2.38
C TYR A 253 -18.82 -28.27 -2.40
N ARG A 254 -20.08 -27.82 -2.51
CA ARG A 254 -20.45 -26.41 -2.38
C ARG A 254 -20.13 -25.88 -0.99
N GLY A 255 -20.42 -26.64 0.07
CA GLY A 255 -20.08 -26.29 1.45
C GLY A 255 -18.57 -26.12 1.64
N ARG A 256 -17.76 -27.02 1.09
CA ARG A 256 -16.30 -26.92 1.12
C ARG A 256 -15.79 -25.66 0.43
N VAL A 257 -16.31 -25.33 -0.75
CA VAL A 257 -15.92 -24.08 -1.44
C VAL A 257 -16.32 -22.84 -0.62
N THR A 258 -17.50 -22.84 -0.01
CA THR A 258 -17.92 -21.75 0.89
C THR A 258 -16.98 -21.61 2.09
N VAL A 259 -16.67 -22.70 2.79
CA VAL A 259 -15.73 -22.70 3.94
C VAL A 259 -14.34 -22.22 3.49
N LEU A 260 -13.84 -22.74 2.37
CA LEU A 260 -12.52 -22.36 1.86
C LEU A 260 -12.47 -20.86 1.52
N ASN A 261 -13.45 -20.32 0.81
CA ASN A 261 -13.48 -18.91 0.43
C ASN A 261 -13.71 -17.97 1.63
N SER A 262 -14.70 -18.26 2.48
CA SER A 262 -15.20 -17.33 3.48
C SER A 262 -14.50 -17.43 4.84
N LEU A 263 -13.94 -18.60 5.18
CA LEU A 263 -13.32 -18.85 6.48
C LEU A 263 -11.80 -19.04 6.40
N ILE A 264 -11.32 -19.81 5.41
CA ILE A 264 -9.90 -20.16 5.31
C ILE A 264 -9.13 -19.10 4.53
N TYR A 265 -9.53 -18.82 3.28
CA TYR A 265 -8.89 -17.83 2.43
C TYR A 265 -9.18 -16.39 2.84
N SER A 266 -10.24 -16.11 3.60
CA SER A 266 -10.49 -14.75 4.12
C SER A 266 -9.31 -14.22 4.94
N LYS A 267 -8.59 -15.08 5.66
CA LYS A 267 -7.36 -14.75 6.40
C LYS A 267 -6.17 -14.46 5.49
N LEU A 268 -6.15 -15.03 4.29
CA LEU A 268 -5.10 -14.82 3.28
C LEU A 268 -5.24 -13.46 2.59
N TRP A 269 -6.46 -12.95 2.42
CA TRP A 269 -6.71 -11.69 1.71
C TRP A 269 -6.04 -10.48 2.35
N TYR A 270 -5.92 -10.46 3.67
CA TYR A 270 -5.17 -9.42 4.37
C TYR A 270 -3.69 -9.42 3.96
N VAL A 271 -3.06 -10.60 4.00
CA VAL A 271 -1.66 -10.77 3.60
C VAL A 271 -1.43 -10.41 2.13
N LEU A 272 -2.31 -10.89 1.23
CA LEU A 272 -2.17 -10.62 -0.21
C LEU A 272 -2.40 -9.17 -0.60
N ARG A 273 -3.13 -8.40 0.22
CA ARG A 273 -3.30 -6.96 0.01
C ARG A 273 -2.00 -6.21 0.28
N LEU A 274 -1.23 -6.67 1.26
CA LEU A 274 -0.07 -5.94 1.79
C LEU A 274 1.26 -6.52 1.37
N LEU A 275 1.37 -7.78 0.95
CA LEU A 275 2.66 -8.42 0.68
C LEU A 275 2.68 -9.07 -0.71
N PRO A 276 3.73 -8.82 -1.53
CA PRO A 276 3.96 -9.58 -2.74
C PRO A 276 4.40 -11.00 -2.38
N VAL A 277 3.44 -11.93 -2.36
CA VAL A 277 3.69 -13.35 -2.12
C VAL A 277 4.28 -14.03 -3.37
N PRO A 278 5.34 -14.84 -3.24
CA PRO A 278 5.90 -15.59 -4.36
C PRO A 278 4.89 -16.53 -5.02
N ILE A 279 4.96 -16.60 -6.35
CA ILE A 279 4.13 -17.45 -7.22
C ILE A 279 4.10 -18.92 -6.74
N LYS A 280 5.26 -19.47 -6.32
CA LYS A 280 5.39 -20.83 -5.78
C LYS A 280 4.55 -21.05 -4.51
N VAL A 281 4.51 -20.06 -3.61
CA VAL A 281 3.70 -20.14 -2.38
C VAL A 281 2.21 -20.10 -2.71
N LEU A 282 1.80 -19.23 -3.64
CA LEU A 282 0.41 -19.16 -4.11
C LEU A 282 -0.05 -20.45 -4.80
N ASP A 283 0.82 -21.10 -5.58
CA ASP A 283 0.53 -22.42 -6.17
C ASP A 283 0.31 -23.47 -5.10
N LYS A 284 1.16 -23.49 -4.08
CA LYS A 284 1.02 -24.43 -2.96
C LYS A 284 -0.32 -24.21 -2.24
N ILE A 285 -0.67 -22.98 -1.89
CA ILE A 285 -1.96 -22.64 -1.28
C ILE A 285 -3.13 -23.07 -2.18
N THR A 286 -3.06 -22.77 -3.47
CA THR A 286 -4.11 -23.13 -4.44
C THR A 286 -4.27 -24.64 -4.55
N SER A 287 -3.16 -25.39 -4.53
CA SER A 287 -3.16 -26.85 -4.55
C SER A 287 -3.83 -27.43 -3.30
N ILE A 288 -3.51 -26.90 -2.12
CA ILE A 288 -4.11 -27.31 -0.84
C ILE A 288 -5.63 -27.08 -0.87
N GLY A 289 -6.08 -25.90 -1.28
CA GLY A 289 -7.50 -25.60 -1.39
C GLY A 289 -8.22 -26.52 -2.40
N TYR A 290 -7.58 -26.79 -3.54
CA TYR A 290 -8.12 -27.72 -4.53
C TYR A 290 -8.27 -29.15 -3.98
N GLN A 291 -7.26 -29.66 -3.28
CA GLN A 291 -7.30 -30.98 -2.64
C GLN A 291 -8.40 -31.06 -1.58
N PHE A 292 -8.58 -29.99 -0.79
CA PHE A 292 -9.65 -29.91 0.19
C PHE A 292 -11.04 -30.02 -0.46
N VAL A 293 -11.30 -29.23 -1.51
CA VAL A 293 -12.59 -29.23 -2.21
C VAL A 293 -12.86 -30.59 -2.86
N THR A 294 -11.86 -31.17 -3.52
CA THR A 294 -11.99 -32.41 -4.30
C THR A 294 -11.74 -33.70 -3.50
N LYS A 295 -11.56 -33.61 -2.18
CA LYS A 295 -11.30 -34.78 -1.33
C LYS A 295 -12.40 -35.84 -1.48
N GLY A 296 -12.03 -37.07 -1.85
CA GLY A 296 -12.97 -38.17 -2.04
C GLY A 296 -13.84 -38.07 -3.30
N LEU A 297 -13.50 -37.20 -4.26
CA LEU A 297 -14.20 -37.09 -5.54
C LEU A 297 -13.39 -37.78 -6.66
N PHE A 298 -14.02 -38.69 -7.38
CA PHE A 298 -13.48 -39.31 -8.59
C PHE A 298 -14.59 -39.42 -9.66
N PRO A 299 -14.34 -38.99 -10.91
CA PRO A 299 -13.15 -38.28 -11.38
C PRO A 299 -13.04 -36.87 -10.80
N LYS A 300 -11.81 -36.35 -10.66
CA LYS A 300 -11.60 -34.99 -10.14
C LYS A 300 -12.07 -33.95 -11.15
N ILE A 301 -12.77 -32.92 -10.67
CA ILE A 301 -13.21 -31.78 -11.48
C ILE A 301 -12.01 -30.87 -11.79
N ARG A 302 -11.89 -30.43 -13.05
CA ARG A 302 -10.84 -29.48 -13.48
C ARG A 302 -10.89 -28.17 -12.68
N ARG A 303 -9.74 -27.59 -12.35
CA ARG A 303 -9.62 -26.38 -11.52
C ARG A 303 -10.37 -25.19 -12.11
N GLU A 304 -10.32 -25.06 -13.43
CA GLU A 304 -10.94 -23.98 -14.19
C GLU A 304 -12.46 -23.99 -13.99
N PHE A 305 -13.08 -25.18 -14.01
CA PHE A 305 -14.52 -25.34 -13.81
C PHE A 305 -14.97 -24.97 -12.39
N LEU A 306 -14.19 -25.34 -11.37
CA LEU A 306 -14.49 -24.97 -9.98
C LEU A 306 -14.55 -23.45 -9.77
N ARG A 307 -13.78 -22.69 -10.55
CA ARG A 307 -13.68 -21.22 -10.47
C ARG A 307 -14.82 -20.50 -11.19
N VAL A 308 -15.51 -21.17 -12.11
CA VAL A 308 -16.63 -20.60 -12.88
C VAL A 308 -17.76 -20.18 -11.92
N PRO A 309 -18.49 -19.08 -12.23
CA PRO A 309 -19.67 -18.68 -11.47
C PRO A 309 -20.74 -19.78 -11.37
N ARG A 310 -21.52 -19.77 -10.29
CA ARG A 310 -22.58 -20.75 -10.05
C ARG A 310 -23.68 -20.73 -11.12
N SER A 311 -23.97 -19.56 -11.68
CA SER A 311 -24.93 -19.39 -12.78
C SER A 311 -24.52 -20.11 -14.06
N LEU A 312 -23.23 -20.39 -14.23
CA LEU A 312 -22.66 -21.09 -15.38
C LEU A 312 -22.24 -22.53 -15.03
N GLY A 313 -22.78 -23.10 -13.94
CA GLY A 313 -22.52 -24.47 -13.51
C GLY A 313 -21.25 -24.69 -12.66
N GLY A 314 -20.46 -23.65 -12.39
CA GLY A 314 -19.27 -23.74 -11.53
C GLY A 314 -19.56 -23.61 -10.03
N LEU A 315 -18.51 -23.56 -9.20
CA LEU A 315 -18.64 -23.44 -7.73
C LEU A 315 -18.22 -22.07 -7.17
N LYS A 316 -17.69 -21.17 -8.01
CA LYS A 316 -17.14 -19.86 -7.61
C LYS A 316 -15.98 -19.99 -6.62
N LEU A 317 -15.09 -20.98 -6.83
CA LEU A 317 -13.85 -21.09 -6.06
C LEU A 317 -12.92 -19.92 -6.38
N LEU A 318 -12.47 -19.19 -5.37
CA LEU A 318 -11.57 -18.06 -5.57
C LEU A 318 -10.14 -18.54 -5.86
N ASP A 319 -9.46 -17.86 -6.77
CA ASP A 319 -8.07 -18.10 -7.10
C ASP A 319 -7.17 -17.09 -6.36
N PRO A 320 -6.34 -17.53 -5.38
CA PRO A 320 -5.46 -16.64 -4.64
C PRO A 320 -4.58 -15.74 -5.51
N ARG A 321 -4.14 -16.21 -6.68
CA ARG A 321 -3.32 -15.42 -7.60
C ARG A 321 -4.07 -14.23 -8.18
N ARG A 322 -5.26 -14.49 -8.73
CA ARG A 322 -6.12 -13.43 -9.27
C ARG A 322 -6.59 -12.50 -8.17
N GLN A 323 -6.90 -13.05 -6.99
CA GLN A 323 -7.31 -12.26 -5.84
C GLN A 323 -6.22 -11.28 -5.41
N GLN A 324 -4.94 -11.67 -5.43
CA GLN A 324 -3.83 -10.76 -5.10
C GLN A 324 -3.80 -9.54 -6.03
N LEU A 325 -3.97 -9.75 -7.34
CA LEU A 325 -4.00 -8.67 -8.33
C LEU A 325 -5.22 -7.77 -8.11
N VAL A 326 -6.41 -8.36 -7.95
CA VAL A 326 -7.65 -7.61 -7.71
C VAL A 326 -7.55 -6.74 -6.46
N LEU A 327 -6.89 -7.22 -5.39
CA LEU A 327 -6.72 -6.45 -4.16
C LEU A 327 -5.86 -5.20 -4.34
N GLN A 328 -4.95 -5.18 -5.33
CA GLN A 328 -4.15 -3.99 -5.63
C GLN A 328 -4.94 -2.87 -6.30
N TRP A 329 -6.13 -3.16 -6.81
CA TRP A 329 -7.00 -2.17 -7.43
C TRP A 329 -7.35 -1.02 -6.48
N LYS A 330 -7.38 -1.27 -5.16
CA LYS A 330 -7.57 -0.21 -4.15
C LYS A 330 -6.54 0.93 -4.31
N TRP A 331 -5.28 0.58 -4.60
CA TRP A 331 -4.18 1.54 -4.68
C TRP A 331 -4.05 2.16 -6.07
N LEU A 332 -4.44 1.41 -7.11
CA LEU A 332 -4.35 1.84 -8.50
C LEU A 332 -5.52 2.73 -8.91
N ARG A 333 -6.74 2.44 -8.45
CA ARG A 333 -7.95 3.18 -8.82
C ARG A 333 -7.80 4.71 -8.61
N PRO A 334 -7.27 5.21 -7.48
CA PRO A 334 -7.13 6.65 -7.28
C PRO A 334 -6.11 7.33 -8.22
N LEU A 335 -5.16 6.56 -8.78
CA LEU A 335 -4.23 7.09 -9.79
C LEU A 335 -4.91 7.24 -11.16
N LEU A 336 -5.86 6.35 -11.46
CA LEU A 336 -6.55 6.29 -12.77
C LEU A 336 -7.69 7.30 -12.88
N ASP A 337 -8.37 7.58 -11.78
CA ASP A 337 -9.50 8.51 -11.71
C ASP A 337 -9.26 9.53 -10.58
N PRO A 338 -8.42 10.56 -10.82
CA PRO A 338 -8.12 11.59 -9.84
C PRO A 338 -9.30 12.56 -9.61
N GLN A 339 -10.36 12.51 -10.43
CA GLN A 339 -11.57 13.33 -10.31
C GLN A 339 -12.65 12.67 -9.43
N GLY A 340 -12.50 11.39 -9.08
CA GLY A 340 -13.30 10.73 -8.05
C GLY A 340 -13.08 11.34 -6.66
N GLU A 341 -13.83 10.89 -5.65
CA GLU A 341 -13.60 11.31 -4.25
C GLU A 341 -12.10 11.16 -3.94
N PRO A 342 -11.40 12.24 -3.53
CA PRO A 342 -9.97 12.17 -3.30
C PRO A 342 -9.69 11.11 -2.25
N PRO A 343 -8.71 10.21 -2.48
CA PRO A 343 -8.32 9.28 -1.44
C PRO A 343 -7.85 10.11 -0.24
N ILE A 344 -8.56 9.99 0.89
CA ILE A 344 -8.19 10.66 2.14
C ILE A 344 -6.79 10.21 2.61
N SER A 345 -6.30 9.09 2.08
CA SER A 345 -5.01 8.51 2.46
C SER A 345 -3.83 9.25 1.80
N PRO A 346 -2.92 9.83 2.60
CA PRO A 346 -1.73 10.52 2.08
C PRO A 346 -0.81 9.58 1.30
N VAL A 347 -0.94 8.26 1.46
CA VAL A 347 -0.10 7.24 0.80
C VAL A 347 -0.08 7.35 -0.73
N ILE A 348 -1.14 7.88 -1.35
CA ILE A 348 -1.22 8.03 -2.81
C ILE A 348 -0.22 9.07 -3.32
N GLN A 349 0.05 10.14 -2.56
CA GLN A 349 1.08 11.12 -2.92
C GLN A 349 2.47 10.46 -2.96
N TYR A 350 2.77 9.65 -1.95
CA TYR A 350 4.03 8.90 -1.87
C TYR A 350 4.13 7.88 -2.99
N LEU A 351 3.04 7.15 -3.28
CA LEU A 351 2.99 6.21 -4.39
C LEU A 351 3.27 6.90 -5.74
N THR A 352 2.62 8.03 -6.00
CA THR A 352 2.84 8.85 -7.21
C THR A 352 4.30 9.28 -7.33
N PHE A 353 4.85 9.88 -6.27
CA PHE A 353 6.26 10.27 -6.22
C PHE A 353 7.18 9.08 -6.48
N SER A 354 6.92 7.94 -5.84
CA SER A 354 7.76 6.77 -5.98
C SER A 354 7.74 6.21 -7.40
N ILE A 355 6.57 6.15 -8.06
CA ILE A 355 6.50 5.72 -9.45
C ILE A 355 7.26 6.69 -10.36
N GLN A 356 7.04 7.98 -10.23
CA GLN A 356 7.68 8.98 -11.08
C GLN A 356 9.21 9.03 -10.88
N SER A 357 9.67 8.96 -9.63
CA SER A 357 11.10 9.01 -9.30
C SER A 357 11.86 7.74 -9.67
N VAL A 358 11.28 6.56 -9.45
CA VAL A 358 11.93 5.26 -9.72
C VAL A 358 12.00 4.95 -11.22
N PHE A 359 10.97 5.36 -11.97
CA PHE A 359 10.86 5.09 -13.41
C PHE A 359 11.14 6.32 -14.28
N ALA A 360 11.66 7.40 -13.67
CA ALA A 360 11.97 8.67 -14.34
C ALA A 360 10.86 9.14 -15.29
N ALA A 361 9.63 9.20 -14.79
CA ALA A 361 8.44 9.50 -15.59
C ALA A 361 7.78 10.82 -15.15
N VAL A 362 7.27 11.60 -16.13
CA VAL A 362 6.47 12.82 -15.88
C VAL A 362 5.18 12.49 -15.14
N ASP A 363 4.57 11.36 -15.47
CA ASP A 363 3.25 10.96 -15.02
C ASP A 363 3.33 9.51 -14.53
N PRO A 364 2.82 9.19 -13.33
CA PRO A 364 2.82 7.82 -12.81
C PRO A 364 2.06 6.84 -13.72
N LEU A 365 1.17 7.31 -14.59
CA LEU A 365 0.38 6.49 -15.50
C LEU A 365 1.22 5.90 -16.63
N LEU A 366 2.29 6.57 -17.06
CA LEU A 366 3.16 6.07 -18.13
C LEU A 366 3.75 4.70 -17.79
N PRO A 367 4.52 4.52 -16.70
CA PRO A 367 5.04 3.19 -16.33
C PRO A 367 3.94 2.19 -15.93
N LEU A 368 2.77 2.65 -15.45
CA LEU A 368 1.64 1.75 -15.17
C LEU A 368 1.05 1.14 -16.44
N PHE A 369 0.83 1.94 -17.48
CA PHE A 369 0.21 1.48 -18.73
C PHE A 369 1.21 0.91 -19.74
N MET A 370 2.39 1.51 -19.84
CA MET A 370 3.37 1.28 -20.90
C MET A 370 4.56 0.47 -20.39
N PRO A 371 4.70 -0.82 -20.80
CA PRO A 371 5.81 -1.65 -20.37
C PRO A 371 7.20 -1.13 -20.78
N SER A 372 7.32 -0.37 -21.88
CA SER A 372 8.60 0.21 -22.29
C SER A 372 9.16 1.23 -21.28
N CYS A 373 8.28 1.98 -20.60
CA CYS A 373 8.65 2.93 -19.54
C CYS A 373 9.15 2.24 -18.27
N ARG A 374 9.13 0.90 -18.20
CA ARG A 374 9.62 0.14 -17.04
C ARG A 374 11.07 -0.34 -17.23
N LYS A 375 11.64 -0.19 -18.44
CA LYS A 375 12.96 -0.70 -18.81
C LYS A 375 14.07 0.08 -18.12
N GLY A 376 15.12 -0.62 -17.69
CA GLY A 376 16.35 -0.01 -17.17
C GLY A 376 16.40 0.17 -15.64
N SER A 377 15.27 0.29 -14.96
CA SER A 377 15.29 0.52 -13.50
C SER A 377 15.46 -0.74 -12.66
N PHE A 378 15.15 -1.95 -13.19
CA PHE A 378 15.33 -3.23 -12.48
C PHE A 378 15.69 -4.38 -13.42
N GLY A 379 16.64 -5.23 -12.99
CA GLY A 379 16.62 -6.62 -13.41
C GLY A 379 15.34 -7.28 -12.87
N ASP A 380 14.69 -8.11 -13.69
CA ASP A 380 13.41 -8.81 -13.51
C ASP A 380 13.18 -9.59 -12.18
N GLN A 381 14.08 -9.50 -11.20
CA GLN A 381 14.23 -10.47 -10.12
C GLN A 381 13.80 -9.99 -8.72
N ARG A 382 13.58 -8.69 -8.46
CA ARG A 382 13.09 -8.23 -7.13
C ARG A 382 11.57 -8.09 -7.11
N MET A 383 10.90 -8.94 -6.32
CA MET A 383 9.46 -8.85 -6.04
C MET A 383 9.16 -7.60 -5.19
N THR A 384 8.92 -6.46 -5.85
CA THR A 384 8.49 -5.20 -5.22
C THR A 384 6.99 -5.00 -5.31
N VAL A 385 6.46 -4.01 -4.59
CA VAL A 385 5.05 -3.60 -4.72
C VAL A 385 4.73 -3.13 -6.16
N PHE A 386 5.67 -2.45 -6.84
CA PHE A 386 5.52 -2.04 -8.24
C PHE A 386 5.34 -3.21 -9.19
N THR A 387 6.08 -4.30 -8.98
CA THR A 387 5.92 -5.51 -9.79
C THR A 387 4.48 -6.04 -9.74
N LEU A 388 3.84 -5.95 -8.56
CA LEU A 388 2.46 -6.37 -8.38
C LEU A 388 1.47 -5.39 -9.02
N PHE A 389 1.73 -4.09 -8.92
CA PHE A 389 0.97 -3.05 -9.62
C PHE A 389 1.02 -3.22 -11.14
N PHE A 390 2.21 -3.41 -11.71
CA PHE A 390 2.37 -3.64 -13.14
C PHE A 390 1.69 -4.92 -13.60
N LYS A 391 1.87 -6.04 -12.89
CA LYS A 391 1.16 -7.28 -13.19
C LYS A 391 -0.36 -7.13 -13.12
N THR A 392 -0.84 -6.33 -12.18
CA THR A 392 -2.27 -6.01 -12.07
C THR A 392 -2.73 -5.22 -13.28
N MET A 393 -2.04 -4.13 -13.62
CA MET A 393 -2.36 -3.31 -14.78
C MET A 393 -2.29 -4.10 -16.11
N ASP A 394 -1.31 -4.98 -16.26
CA ASP A 394 -1.14 -5.81 -17.46
C ASP A 394 -2.21 -6.91 -17.58
N SER A 395 -2.83 -7.31 -16.48
CA SER A 395 -3.92 -8.28 -16.48
C SER A 395 -5.28 -7.69 -16.85
N LEU A 396 -5.40 -6.36 -16.90
CA LEU A 396 -6.63 -5.65 -17.23
C LEU A 396 -6.71 -5.36 -18.73
N SER A 397 -7.92 -5.36 -19.28
CA SER A 397 -8.17 -4.84 -20.62
C SER A 397 -8.00 -3.32 -20.59
N LYS A 398 -6.83 -2.82 -21.02
CA LYS A 398 -6.50 -1.38 -21.01
C LYS A 398 -7.23 -0.63 -22.13
N SER A 399 -7.86 0.49 -21.81
CA SER A 399 -8.25 1.52 -22.80
C SER A 399 -7.67 2.87 -22.40
N LEU A 400 -7.06 3.59 -23.34
CA LEU A 400 -6.60 4.97 -23.09
C LEU A 400 -7.76 5.95 -22.88
N ARG A 401 -9.00 5.54 -23.22
CA ARG A 401 -10.21 6.34 -22.96
C ARG A 401 -10.55 6.44 -21.48
N ASP A 402 -10.02 5.50 -20.69
CA ASP A 402 -10.24 5.43 -19.25
C ASP A 402 -9.20 6.27 -18.47
N ILE A 403 -8.40 7.08 -19.18
CA ILE A 403 -7.29 7.86 -18.64
C ILE A 403 -7.44 9.33 -19.04
N SER A 404 -7.37 10.23 -18.08
CA SER A 404 -7.18 11.66 -18.36
C SER A 404 -5.71 11.95 -18.64
N LEU A 405 -5.35 12.15 -19.91
CA LEU A 405 -3.96 12.46 -20.29
C LEU A 405 -3.72 13.98 -20.29
N THR A 406 -2.65 14.41 -19.62
CA THR A 406 -2.20 15.82 -19.68
C THR A 406 -1.35 16.06 -20.94
N PRO A 407 -1.20 17.31 -21.41
CA PRO A 407 -0.29 17.62 -22.52
C PRO A 407 1.14 17.12 -22.30
N SER A 408 1.65 17.22 -21.07
CA SER A 408 3.00 16.74 -20.71
C SER A 408 3.08 15.22 -20.80
N THR A 409 2.06 14.50 -20.31
CA THR A 409 1.96 13.04 -20.43
C THR A 409 1.95 12.61 -21.90
N CYS A 410 1.22 13.33 -22.74
CA CYS A 410 1.16 13.04 -24.18
C CYS A 410 2.51 13.20 -24.89
N LEU A 411 3.40 14.09 -24.41
CA LEU A 411 4.68 14.39 -25.08
C LEU A 411 5.67 13.25 -24.88
N GLU A 412 5.52 12.54 -23.76
CA GLU A 412 6.40 11.44 -23.33
C GLU A 412 5.81 10.06 -23.62
N LEU A 413 4.70 9.98 -24.37
CA LEU A 413 4.11 8.70 -24.74
C LEU A 413 5.10 7.92 -25.62
N PRO A 414 5.53 6.71 -25.21
CA PRO A 414 6.36 5.87 -26.05
C PRO A 414 5.56 5.40 -27.26
N LEU A 415 5.78 6.05 -28.40
CA LEU A 415 5.00 5.81 -29.61
C LEU A 415 5.10 4.37 -30.11
N SER A 416 6.19 3.66 -29.78
CA SER A 416 6.37 2.23 -30.05
C SER A 416 5.41 1.31 -29.28
N ASP A 417 4.93 1.75 -28.11
CA ASP A 417 3.95 0.98 -27.32
C ASP A 417 2.52 1.32 -27.73
N VAL A 418 2.33 2.50 -28.30
CA VAL A 418 1.06 2.93 -28.91
C VAL A 418 0.92 2.35 -30.33
N TYR A 419 2.04 2.01 -30.99
CA TYR A 419 2.08 1.68 -32.40
C TYR A 419 3.23 0.72 -32.74
N GLN A 420 2.94 -0.40 -33.42
CA GLN A 420 3.98 -1.20 -34.08
C GLN A 420 3.87 -1.07 -35.59
N TYR A 421 5.01 -0.79 -36.23
CA TYR A 421 5.17 -0.75 -37.68
C TYR A 421 5.34 -2.18 -38.22
N ASP A 422 4.46 -2.61 -39.12
CA ASP A 422 4.58 -3.89 -39.83
C ASP A 422 5.26 -3.67 -41.20
N PRO A 423 6.53 -4.11 -41.38
CA PRO A 423 7.27 -3.89 -42.62
C PRO A 423 6.74 -4.69 -43.82
N GLN A 424 5.84 -5.67 -43.62
CA GLN A 424 5.37 -6.54 -44.72
C GLN A 424 4.17 -5.99 -45.50
N THR A 425 3.61 -4.84 -45.10
CA THR A 425 2.45 -4.20 -45.78
C THR A 425 2.81 -2.99 -46.63
N SER A 426 4.10 -2.79 -46.94
CA SER A 426 4.60 -1.65 -47.72
C SER A 426 4.50 -1.85 -49.24
N SER A 427 3.29 -2.11 -49.75
CA SER A 427 2.98 -1.84 -51.16
C SER A 427 1.68 -1.06 -51.24
N ASP A 428 1.83 0.20 -51.63
CA ASP A 428 0.82 1.21 -51.94
C ASP A 428 -0.14 1.66 -50.83
N ALA A 429 0.02 2.95 -50.47
CA ALA A 429 -0.75 3.72 -49.49
C ALA A 429 -0.64 3.22 -48.04
N GLY A 430 0.33 3.77 -47.30
CA GLY A 430 0.60 3.51 -45.88
C GLY A 430 -0.65 3.43 -45.01
N ARG A 431 -1.17 2.22 -44.83
CA ARG A 431 -2.09 1.83 -43.78
C ARG A 431 -1.25 1.21 -42.69
N VAL A 432 -1.16 1.89 -41.57
CA VAL A 432 -0.58 1.28 -40.40
C VAL A 432 -1.68 0.61 -39.59
N SER A 433 -1.48 -0.67 -39.32
CA SER A 433 -2.37 -1.50 -38.52
C SER A 433 -1.97 -1.45 -37.04
N VAL A 434 -2.96 -1.38 -36.15
CA VAL A 434 -2.74 -1.44 -34.71
C VAL A 434 -2.81 -2.90 -34.26
N ILE A 435 -1.79 -3.38 -33.55
CA ILE A 435 -1.78 -4.74 -32.99
C ILE A 435 -2.83 -4.85 -31.87
N PRO A 436 -3.60 -5.95 -31.83
CA PRO A 436 -4.45 -6.27 -30.69
C PRO A 436 -3.58 -6.61 -29.48
N VAL A 437 -3.69 -5.83 -28.41
CA VAL A 437 -3.23 -6.24 -27.07
C VAL A 437 -3.87 -7.60 -26.77
N PRO A 438 -3.12 -8.64 -26.37
CA PRO A 438 -3.72 -9.92 -26.02
C PRO A 438 -4.68 -9.64 -24.87
N HIS A 439 -5.98 -9.91 -25.11
CA HIS A 439 -7.14 -9.62 -24.24
C HIS A 439 -7.91 -8.30 -24.46
N ALA A 440 -7.60 -7.49 -25.47
CA ALA A 440 -8.47 -6.37 -25.87
C ALA A 440 -9.53 -6.82 -26.90
N HIS A 441 -10.78 -6.97 -26.48
CA HIS A 441 -11.92 -7.08 -27.40
C HIS A 441 -12.16 -5.74 -28.11
N LYS A 442 -11.36 -5.47 -29.16
CA LYS A 442 -11.56 -4.62 -30.36
C LYS A 442 -10.23 -3.95 -30.75
N PRO A 443 -9.73 -4.16 -31.96
CA PRO A 443 -8.56 -3.43 -32.47
C PRO A 443 -8.90 -1.94 -32.62
N TRP A 444 -7.92 -1.08 -32.36
CA TRP A 444 -7.93 0.39 -32.41
C TRP A 444 -8.11 0.96 -33.84
N SER A 445 -9.07 0.41 -34.57
CA SER A 445 -9.25 0.49 -36.02
C SER A 445 -9.86 1.81 -36.53
N LYS A 446 -10.01 2.85 -35.70
CA LYS A 446 -10.71 4.09 -36.09
C LYS A 446 -10.07 5.38 -35.58
N VAL A 447 -8.74 5.50 -35.62
CA VAL A 447 -8.10 6.83 -35.58
C VAL A 447 -7.97 7.33 -37.03
N LYS A 448 -8.91 8.17 -37.49
CA LYS A 448 -8.79 8.85 -38.78
C LYS A 448 -7.92 10.09 -38.60
N VAL A 449 -6.69 10.05 -39.10
CA VAL A 449 -5.87 11.26 -39.30
C VAL A 449 -6.65 12.18 -40.24
N SER A 450 -7.09 13.35 -39.77
CA SER A 450 -7.87 14.27 -40.59
C SER A 450 -7.03 14.73 -41.79
N SER A 451 -7.58 14.57 -42.98
CA SER A 451 -7.04 14.82 -44.33
C SER A 451 -6.74 16.30 -44.66
N ALA A 452 -6.27 17.07 -43.68
CA ALA A 452 -6.12 18.53 -43.79
C ALA A 452 -4.80 19.00 -44.42
N TYR A 453 -3.82 18.11 -44.60
CA TYR A 453 -2.47 18.46 -45.07
C TYR A 453 -1.94 17.51 -46.15
N VAL A 454 -1.20 18.06 -47.12
CA VAL A 454 -0.54 17.34 -48.23
C VAL A 454 0.96 17.50 -48.10
N PHE A 455 1.71 16.41 -48.25
CA PHE A 455 3.17 16.39 -48.17
C PHE A 455 3.77 16.72 -49.54
N ASP A 456 4.59 17.76 -49.61
CA ASP A 456 5.29 18.16 -50.82
C ASP A 456 6.68 17.52 -50.84
N HIS A 457 6.84 16.52 -51.71
CA HIS A 457 8.06 15.73 -51.84
C HIS A 457 9.26 16.52 -52.37
N ARG A 458 9.06 17.69 -53.00
CA ARG A 458 10.15 18.51 -53.53
C ARG A 458 10.76 19.44 -52.48
N SER A 459 9.93 19.92 -51.54
CA SER A 459 10.35 20.87 -50.50
C SER A 459 10.53 20.22 -49.12
N GLY A 460 10.07 18.98 -48.93
CA GLY A 460 10.11 18.27 -47.65
C GLY A 460 9.13 18.81 -46.60
N ARG A 461 8.16 19.66 -47.00
CA ARG A 461 7.23 20.36 -46.09
C ARG A 461 5.79 19.83 -46.22
N LEU A 462 4.99 19.96 -45.15
CA LEU A 462 3.54 19.74 -45.18
C LEU A 462 2.81 21.05 -45.46
N ARG A 463 1.86 21.03 -46.39
CA ARG A 463 0.97 22.16 -46.69
C ARG A 463 -0.45 21.90 -46.23
N ARG A 464 -1.05 22.84 -45.50
CA ARG A 464 -2.50 22.82 -45.24
C ARG A 464 -3.22 23.07 -46.55
N ARG A 465 -4.31 22.36 -46.84
CA ARG A 465 -5.08 22.53 -48.11
C ARG A 465 -5.61 23.96 -48.37
N ARG A 466 -5.48 24.90 -47.41
CA ARG A 466 -5.89 26.32 -47.50
C ARG A 466 -4.75 27.35 -47.35
N GLY A 467 -3.52 27.03 -47.78
CA GLY A 467 -2.60 28.06 -48.28
C GLY A 467 -1.83 28.94 -47.28
N GLN A 468 -1.57 28.49 -46.05
CA GLN A 468 -0.56 29.13 -45.19
C GLN A 468 0.53 28.13 -44.80
N GLU A 469 1.79 28.52 -45.04
CA GLU A 469 2.98 27.78 -44.61
C GLU A 469 3.27 28.12 -43.14
N ILE A 470 3.52 27.08 -42.34
CA ILE A 470 4.00 27.21 -40.96
C ILE A 470 5.50 26.93 -41.01
N SER A 471 6.32 27.95 -40.81
CA SER A 471 7.77 27.81 -40.72
C SER A 471 8.17 27.33 -39.33
N GLU A 472 8.91 26.22 -39.32
CA GLU A 472 9.74 25.69 -38.23
C GLU A 472 9.01 25.03 -37.04
N TYR A 473 9.09 23.69 -37.01
CA TYR A 473 9.75 22.85 -35.99
C TYR A 473 9.45 21.36 -36.36
N THR A 474 10.48 20.53 -36.24
CA THR A 474 10.62 19.10 -36.61
C THR A 474 9.34 18.26 -36.61
N GLY A 475 9.01 17.73 -37.80
CA GLY A 475 7.63 17.46 -38.21
C GLY A 475 7.03 16.09 -37.91
N LEU A 476 7.72 15.11 -37.32
CA LEU A 476 7.13 13.79 -37.06
C LEU A 476 6.46 13.71 -35.68
N VAL A 477 7.12 14.24 -34.64
CA VAL A 477 6.63 14.25 -33.26
C VAL A 477 5.38 15.11 -33.11
N LYS A 478 5.36 16.31 -33.74
CA LYS A 478 4.18 17.19 -33.75
C LYS A 478 2.96 16.60 -34.48
N ARG A 479 3.15 15.81 -35.55
CA ARG A 479 2.05 15.18 -36.31
C ARG A 479 1.32 14.12 -35.48
N ILE A 480 2.08 13.36 -34.71
CA ILE A 480 1.53 12.31 -33.84
C ILE A 480 0.89 12.96 -32.60
N PHE A 481 1.52 14.00 -32.07
CA PHE A 481 1.02 14.77 -30.94
C PHE A 481 -0.31 15.49 -31.22
N LEU A 482 -0.45 16.16 -32.38
CA LEU A 482 -1.71 16.79 -32.80
C LEU A 482 -2.81 15.77 -33.12
N ALA A 483 -2.45 14.60 -33.66
CA ALA A 483 -3.40 13.51 -33.91
C ALA A 483 -3.91 12.88 -32.60
N LEU A 484 -3.04 12.71 -31.60
CA LEU A 484 -3.40 12.27 -30.25
C LEU A 484 -4.31 13.31 -29.56
N LEU A 485 -3.94 14.60 -29.57
CA LEU A 485 -4.74 15.68 -29.00
C LEU A 485 -6.16 15.72 -29.58
N PHE A 486 -6.31 15.63 -30.92
CA PHE A 486 -7.62 15.69 -31.57
C PHE A 486 -8.48 14.44 -31.38
N THR A 487 -7.89 13.31 -30.99
CA THR A 487 -8.63 12.06 -30.71
C THR A 487 -9.08 11.99 -29.25
N ILE A 488 -8.44 12.74 -28.35
CA ILE A 488 -8.75 12.79 -26.91
C ILE A 488 -9.76 13.92 -26.59
N ILE A 489 -9.83 14.97 -27.42
CA ILE A 489 -10.73 16.14 -27.24
C ILE A 489 -12.14 15.91 -27.85
N LYS A 490 -12.43 14.72 -28.39
CA LYS A 490 -13.79 14.28 -28.81
C LYS A 490 -14.23 13.10 -27.98
#